data_AF-A0A822HK12-F1
#
_entry.id   AF-A0A822HK12-F1
#
_cell.length_a   1.000
_cell.length_b   1.000
_cell.length_c   1.000
_cell.angle_alpha   90.00
_cell.angle_beta   90.00
_cell.angle_gamma   90.00
#
_symmetry.space_group_name_H-M   'P 1'
#
loop_
_entity.id
_entity.type
_entity.pdbx_description
1 polymer ?
#
loop_
_entity_poly.entity_id
_entity_poly.type
_entity_poly.pdbx_seq_one_letter_code
_entity_poly.pdbx_strand_id
1 'polypeptide(L)' 'MSVLLGYGNGVFTNQMTYVTGTSPSSVAVGDFNRDNRLDIIVANGVGESASVYLGYPNE' A
#
# COMPACT_ATOMS: atom_id res chain seq x y z
N MET A 1 7.16 -4.58 1.24
CA MET A 1 6.03 -4.26 2.14
C MET A 1 5.07 -5.44 2.18
N SER A 2 4.42 -5.72 3.31
CA SER A 2 3.29 -6.65 3.37
C SER A 2 1.99 -5.91 3.70
N VAL A 3 0.88 -6.36 3.13
CA VAL A 3 -0.48 -5.88 3.39
C VAL A 3 -1.31 -7.07 3.83
N LEU A 4 -2.02 -6.91 4.95
CA LEU A 4 -2.97 -7.89 5.45
C LEU A 4 -4.35 -7.23 5.46
N LEU A 5 -5.33 -7.83 4.79
CA LEU A 5 -6.69 -7.29 4.75
C LEU A 5 -7.43 -7.70 6.02
N GLY A 6 -7.99 -6.73 6.73
CA GLY A 6 -8.79 -6.98 7.94
C GLY A 6 -10.25 -7.26 7.60
N TYR A 7 -10.85 -8.24 8.28
CA TYR A 7 -12.30 -8.50 8.20
C TYR A 7 -13.14 -7.57 9.09
N GLY A 8 -12.53 -6.59 9.75
CA GLY A 8 -13.21 -5.64 10.66
C GLY A 8 -13.53 -6.21 12.06
N ASN A 9 -13.21 -7.47 12.31
CA ASN A 9 -13.41 -8.16 13.60
C ASN A 9 -12.09 -8.48 14.32
N GLY A 10 -10.99 -7.85 13.92
CA GLY A 10 -9.64 -8.11 14.43
C GLY A 10 -8.92 -9.31 13.79
N VAL A 11 -9.58 -10.04 12.88
CA VAL A 11 -8.97 -11.09 12.07
C VAL A 11 -8.46 -10.52 10.76
N PHE A 12 -7.29 -10.97 10.34
CA PHE A 12 -6.63 -10.56 9.10
C PHE A 12 -6.43 -11.76 8.16
N THR A 13 -6.44 -11.50 6.86
CA THR A 13 -6.07 -12.50 5.85
C THR A 13 -4.57 -12.83 5.91
N ASN A 14 -4.16 -13.84 5.15
CA ASN A 14 -2.75 -14.03 4.84
C ASN A 14 -2.15 -12.77 4.20
N GLN A 15 -0.87 -12.54 4.48
CA GLN A 15 -0.16 -11.39 3.94
C GLN A 15 -0.05 -11.48 2.41
N MET A 16 -0.29 -10.34 1.76
CA MET A 16 0.11 -10.08 0.39
C MET A 16 1.40 -9.26 0.41
N THR A 17 2.38 -9.64 -0.40
CA THR A 17 3.68 -8.96 -0.44
C THR A 17 3.77 -8.10 -1.68
N TYR A 18 4.15 -6.84 -1.49
CA TYR A 18 4.38 -5.86 -2.54
C TYR A 18 5.84 -5.43 -2.55
N VAL A 19 6.45 -5.44 -3.74
CA VAL A 19 7.85 -5.01 -3.94
C VAL A 19 7.92 -3.50 -3.84
N THR A 20 8.67 -2.99 -2.86
CA THR A 20 8.99 -1.57 -2.69
C THR A 20 10.44 -1.31 -3.08
N GLY A 21 10.84 -0.04 -3.08
CA GLY A 21 12.26 0.33 -3.11
C GLY A 21 12.99 0.02 -1.80
N THR A 22 14.22 0.49 -1.70
CA THR A 22 15.13 0.21 -0.59
C THR A 22 14.83 1.10 0.63
N SER A 23 14.86 0.50 1.83
CA SER A 23 14.62 1.19 3.11
C SER A 23 13.29 1.97 3.12
N PRO A 24 12.13 1.30 2.97
CA PRO A 24 10.84 1.97 3.09
C PRO A 24 10.71 2.58 4.49
N SER A 25 10.35 3.87 4.56
CA SER A 25 10.41 4.67 5.79
C SER A 25 9.07 5.22 6.24
N SER A 26 8.13 5.41 5.31
CA SER A 26 6.80 5.95 5.58
C SER A 26 5.79 5.44 4.56
N VAL A 27 4.51 5.43 4.97
CA VAL A 27 3.37 5.02 4.14
C VAL A 27 2.26 6.06 4.26
N ALA A 28 1.62 6.38 3.13
CA ALA A 28 0.41 7.19 3.06
C ALA A 28 -0.67 6.44 2.29
N VAL A 29 -1.92 6.61 2.72
CA VAL A 29 -3.11 5.99 2.11
C VAL A 29 -4.11 7.08 1.77
N GLY A 30 -4.64 7.06 0.56
CA GLY A 30 -5.60 8.06 0.08
C GLY A 30 -5.96 7.81 -1.38
N ASP A 31 -7.04 8.43 -1.85
CA ASP A 31 -7.37 8.45 -3.27
C ASP A 31 -6.52 9.52 -3.97
N PHE A 32 -5.38 9.13 -4.52
CA PHE A 32 -4.41 10.06 -5.11
C PHE A 32 -4.64 10.26 -6.61
N ASN A 33 -5.26 9.28 -7.29
CA ASN A 33 -5.56 9.34 -8.73
C ASN A 33 -7.01 9.78 -9.05
N ARG A 34 -7.86 9.99 -8.04
CA ARG A 34 -9.27 10.40 -8.13
C ARG A 34 -10.18 9.36 -8.77
N ASP A 35 -9.90 8.08 -8.59
CA ASP A 35 -10.74 7.00 -9.06
C ASP A 35 -11.73 6.49 -8.00
N ASN A 36 -11.81 7.18 -6.85
CA ASN A 36 -12.67 6.87 -5.73
C ASN A 36 -12.28 5.56 -5.01
N ARG A 37 -11.04 5.09 -5.17
CA ARG A 37 -10.45 3.95 -4.46
C ARG A 37 -9.22 4.40 -3.69
N LEU A 38 -8.93 3.71 -2.59
CA LEU A 38 -7.73 4.03 -1.80
C LEU A 38 -6.48 3.47 -2.48
N ASP A 39 -5.52 4.34 -2.71
CA ASP A 39 -4.18 4.02 -3.18
C ASP A 39 -3.20 3.98 -1.98
N ILE A 40 -2.02 3.42 -2.21
CA ILE A 40 -0.91 3.39 -1.26
C ILE A 40 0.33 4.01 -1.89
N ILE A 41 0.95 4.95 -1.19
CA ILE A 41 2.27 5.49 -1.53
C ILE A 41 3.26 5.13 -0.42
N VAL A 42 4.41 4.59 -0.82
CA VAL A 42 5.51 4.23 0.09
C VAL A 42 6.75 5.05 -0.25
N ALA A 43 7.27 5.79 0.75
CA ALA A 43 8.52 6.52 0.61
C ALA A 43 9.72 5.59 0.85
N ASN A 44 10.59 5.47 -0.15
CA ASN A 44 11.82 4.67 -0.06
C ASN A 44 12.98 5.59 0.33
N GLY A 45 13.47 5.46 1.56
CA GLY A 45 14.48 6.35 2.14
C GLY A 45 15.84 6.25 1.47
N VAL A 46 16.11 5.16 0.75
CA VAL A 46 17.31 5.00 -0.07
C VAL A 46 16.92 5.09 -1.55
N GLY A 47 17.65 5.93 -2.30
CA GLY A 47 17.49 6.08 -3.74
C GLY A 47 16.41 7.09 -4.16
N GLU A 48 15.97 7.97 -3.26
CA GLU A 48 15.08 9.12 -3.54
C GLU A 48 13.84 8.76 -4.39
N SER A 49 13.23 7.61 -4.09
CA SER A 49 12.10 7.09 -4.88
C SER A 49 10.87 6.85 -4.02
N ALA A 50 9.71 6.80 -4.67
CA ALA A 50 8.47 6.35 -4.07
C ALA A 50 7.89 5.17 -4.87
N SER A 51 7.28 4.23 -4.16
CA SER A 51 6.48 3.15 -4.77
C SER A 51 5.00 3.52 -4.66
N VAL A 52 4.26 3.37 -5.77
CA VAL A 52 2.83 3.70 -5.85
C VAL A 52 2.05 2.44 -6.19
N TYR A 53 1.02 2.14 -5.41
CA TYR A 53 0.09 1.04 -5.66
C TYR A 53 -1.31 1.61 -5.79
N LEU A 54 -1.91 1.44 -6.96
CA LEU A 54 -3.26 1.91 -7.22
C LEU A 54 -4.30 0.96 -6.60
N GLY A 55 -5.37 1.53 -6.08
CA GLY A 55 -6.55 0.78 -5.67
C GLY A 55 -7.22 0.13 -6.86
N TYR A 56 -7.52 -1.17 -6.76
CA TYR A 56 -8.29 -1.90 -7.76
C TYR A 56 -9.69 -2.20 -7.23
N PRO A 57 -10.70 -2.36 -8.11
CA PRO A 57 -12.01 -2.81 -7.66
C PRO A 57 -11.86 -4.21 -7.06
N ASN A 58 -12.57 -4.45 -5.97
CA ASN A 58 -12.72 -5.82 -5.47
C ASN A 58 -13.54 -6.58 -6.52
N GLU A 59 -12.96 -7.61 -7.13
CA GLU A 59 -13.73 -8.59 -7.92
C GLU A 59 -14.68 -9.39 -7.02
#